data_AF-A0A3B9NIV1-F1
#
_entry.id   AF-A0A3B9NIV1-F1
#
_cell.length_a   1.000
_cell.length_b   1.000
_cell.length_c   1.000
_cell.angle_alpha   90.00
_cell.angle_beta   90.00
_cell.angle_gamma   90.00
#
_symmetry.space_group_name_H-M   'P 1'
#
loop_
_entity.id
_entity.type
_entity.pdbx_description
1 polymer ?
#
loop_
_entity_poly.entity_id
_entity_poly.type
_entity_poly.pdbx_seq_one_letter_code
_entity_poly.pdbx_strand_id
1 'polypeptide(L)'
;QKPAYTSVPKVIPDNLTWETARTANLGLDLSSLNGKLTFTGDIYQRKTLNMYTLGVALPDIFGAESPKGNYADMTTKGFEVSLTYKDRFDVNGSPFNWSVRGTLADYRSNIDRYENKEGLIKDGSYYEGQRIGEIWGYVTQGLFQNQAEIDGAAKQKLIKSSNNGTIYPGDVRFADLNGDGVIDYGNNTIYSHGDRTVIGNADPRYIYSFNLNLDWQGIYFSSFFQGVGKQNWYPSNESIFWGQYNRPYNNLPEWHLNNYWTEDNPNGYFPRYAGYNESIKTTPQTRYLQNVAYIRMKNIQIGYSFPKSVTNRLKISSLRAGLSGENLWTWSPLYKKTKDLDVGNLGKSDPEIGTGSGDGFNYPIMKSVSFNLSIGL
;
A
#
# COMPACT_ATOMS: atom_id res chain seq x y z
N GLN A 1 -13.88 -15.72 -40.66
CA GLN A 1 -13.31 -16.69 -39.70
C GLN A 1 -11.99 -16.12 -39.19
N LYS A 2 -11.82 -15.92 -37.88
CA LYS A 2 -10.49 -15.59 -37.32
C LYS A 2 -9.62 -16.86 -37.37
N PRO A 3 -8.32 -16.77 -37.65
CA PRO A 3 -7.46 -17.95 -37.62
C PRO A 3 -7.44 -18.53 -36.21
N ALA A 4 -7.54 -19.84 -36.11
CA ALA A 4 -7.30 -20.56 -34.87
C ALA A 4 -5.80 -20.44 -34.57
N TYR A 5 -5.44 -19.71 -33.52
CA TYR A 5 -4.08 -19.67 -33.03
C TYR A 5 -3.74 -21.02 -32.39
N THR A 6 -2.73 -21.71 -32.92
CA THR A 6 -2.13 -22.85 -32.24
C THR A 6 -1.12 -22.30 -31.24
N SER A 7 -1.33 -22.56 -29.96
CA SER A 7 -0.35 -22.22 -28.91
C SER A 7 0.42 -23.47 -28.51
N VAL A 8 1.69 -23.29 -28.16
CA VAL A 8 2.49 -24.37 -27.57
C VAL A 8 1.87 -24.72 -26.21
N PRO A 9 1.63 -26.01 -25.90
CA PRO A 9 1.10 -26.40 -24.59
C PRO A 9 2.04 -25.97 -23.47
N LYS A 10 1.47 -25.59 -22.31
CA LYS A 10 2.26 -25.23 -21.13
C LYS A 10 3.09 -26.43 -20.69
N VAL A 11 4.38 -26.21 -20.46
CA VAL A 11 5.27 -27.23 -19.88
C VAL A 11 4.88 -27.44 -18.42
N ILE A 12 4.59 -28.69 -18.04
CA ILE A 12 4.29 -29.09 -16.66
C ILE A 12 5.50 -29.85 -16.13
N PRO A 13 6.10 -29.44 -15.00
CA PRO A 13 7.21 -30.19 -14.40
C PRO A 13 6.76 -31.56 -13.89
N ASP A 14 7.60 -32.58 -14.05
CA ASP A 14 7.28 -33.96 -13.66
C ASP A 14 7.17 -34.18 -12.13
N ASN A 15 7.72 -33.28 -11.30
CA ASN A 15 7.88 -33.46 -9.85
C ASN A 15 7.27 -32.32 -9.03
N LEU A 16 5.96 -32.10 -9.15
CA LEU A 16 5.23 -31.15 -8.32
C LEU A 16 4.97 -31.69 -6.91
N THR A 17 5.18 -30.86 -5.90
CA THR A 17 4.94 -31.15 -4.49
C THR A 17 4.03 -30.09 -3.87
N TRP A 18 3.48 -30.38 -2.69
CA TRP A 18 2.67 -29.42 -1.95
C TRP A 18 3.52 -28.31 -1.34
N GLU A 19 3.02 -27.07 -1.40
CA GLU A 19 3.54 -25.96 -0.61
C GLU A 19 3.27 -26.25 0.88
N THR A 20 4.31 -26.17 1.71
CA THR A 20 4.25 -26.52 3.12
C THR A 20 4.52 -25.30 3.99
N ALA A 21 3.53 -24.87 4.77
CA ALA A 21 3.70 -23.81 5.76
C ALA A 21 4.02 -24.39 7.16
N ARG A 22 5.13 -23.97 7.76
CA ARG A 22 5.53 -24.31 9.13
C ARG A 22 5.58 -23.02 9.95
N THR A 23 4.76 -22.94 11.00
CA THR A 23 4.71 -21.76 11.87
C THR A 23 5.18 -22.12 13.27
N ALA A 24 6.13 -21.36 13.79
CA ALA A 24 6.45 -21.31 15.21
C ALA A 24 5.91 -20.00 15.77
N ASN A 25 5.20 -20.06 16.90
CA ASN A 25 4.65 -18.90 17.61
C ASN A 25 5.00 -19.04 19.11
N LEU A 26 5.30 -17.91 19.74
CA LEU A 26 5.35 -17.77 21.19
C LEU A 26 4.41 -16.62 21.60
N GLY A 27 3.41 -16.93 22.42
CA GLY A 27 2.42 -15.99 22.93
C GLY A 27 2.55 -15.73 24.43
N LEU A 28 2.11 -14.55 24.87
CA LEU A 28 2.03 -14.11 26.26
C LEU A 28 0.70 -13.42 26.52
N ASP A 29 -0.05 -13.94 27.47
CA ASP A 29 -1.30 -13.34 27.97
C ASP A 29 -1.13 -12.89 29.42
N LEU A 30 -1.42 -11.62 29.67
CA LEU A 30 -1.37 -11.01 31.00
C LEU A 30 -2.67 -10.29 31.30
N SER A 31 -3.18 -10.52 32.52
CA SER A 31 -4.33 -9.81 33.07
C SER A 31 -3.97 -9.26 34.43
N SER A 32 -4.20 -7.97 34.66
CA SER A 32 -3.86 -7.28 35.90
C SER A 32 -4.96 -6.29 36.29
N LEU A 33 -4.82 -5.67 37.47
CA LEU A 33 -5.76 -4.68 38.01
C LEU A 33 -7.19 -5.22 38.08
N ASN A 34 -7.37 -6.45 38.58
CA ASN A 34 -8.66 -7.15 38.63
C ASN A 34 -9.32 -7.27 37.24
N GLY A 35 -8.51 -7.51 36.21
CA GLY A 35 -8.97 -7.66 34.82
C GLY A 35 -9.30 -6.35 34.11
N LYS A 36 -8.91 -5.20 34.67
CA LYS A 36 -9.01 -3.90 34.00
C LYS A 36 -7.98 -3.74 32.89
N LEU A 37 -6.78 -4.27 33.10
CA LEU A 37 -5.70 -4.23 32.11
C LEU A 37 -5.47 -5.65 31.56
N THR A 38 -5.61 -5.80 30.25
CA THR A 38 -5.33 -7.06 29.54
C THR A 38 -4.33 -6.80 28.43
N PHE A 39 -3.26 -7.58 28.41
CA PHE A 39 -2.25 -7.58 27.37
C PHE A 39 -2.21 -8.98 26.75
N THR A 40 -2.20 -9.03 25.41
CA THR A 40 -1.91 -10.24 24.63
C THR A 40 -0.83 -9.87 23.63
N GLY A 41 0.24 -10.65 23.57
CA GLY A 41 1.33 -10.45 22.64
C GLY A 41 1.80 -11.77 22.04
N ASP A 42 2.00 -11.78 20.73
CA ASP A 42 2.47 -12.91 19.96
C ASP A 42 3.71 -12.51 19.16
N ILE A 43 4.72 -13.37 19.14
CA ILE A 43 5.79 -13.33 18.15
C ILE A 43 5.77 -14.61 17.34
N TYR A 44 5.93 -14.51 16.03
CA TYR A 44 5.88 -15.68 15.17
C TYR A 44 6.92 -15.64 14.05
N GLN A 45 7.28 -16.85 13.62
CA GLN A 45 8.05 -17.10 12.42
C GLN A 45 7.34 -18.19 11.62
N ARG A 46 6.92 -17.85 10.40
CA ARG A 46 6.39 -18.79 9.41
C ARG A 46 7.43 -19.05 8.33
N LYS A 47 7.70 -20.32 8.05
CA LYS A 47 8.42 -20.76 6.86
C LYS A 47 7.45 -21.38 5.88
N THR A 48 7.34 -20.81 4.69
CA THR A 48 6.61 -21.40 3.57
C THR A 48 7.65 -22.05 2.66
N LEU A 49 7.59 -23.38 2.55
CA LEU A 49 8.53 -24.20 1.80
C LEU A 49 7.88 -24.71 0.52
N ASN A 50 8.67 -24.88 -0.54
CA ASN A 50 8.24 -25.43 -1.83
C ASN A 50 7.08 -24.63 -2.43
N MET A 51 7.17 -23.31 -2.43
CA MET A 51 6.18 -22.44 -3.05
C MET A 51 6.08 -22.69 -4.55
N TYR A 52 4.85 -22.78 -5.05
CA TYR A 52 4.58 -22.95 -6.48
C TYR A 52 4.64 -21.61 -7.21
N THR A 53 5.73 -21.37 -7.93
CA THR A 53 6.02 -20.08 -8.58
C THR A 53 6.67 -20.28 -9.94
N LEU A 54 6.88 -19.19 -10.68
CA LEU A 54 7.60 -19.22 -11.95
C LEU A 54 9.03 -19.73 -11.73
N GLY A 55 9.49 -20.60 -12.63
CA GLY A 55 10.86 -21.10 -12.62
C GLY A 55 11.84 -20.16 -13.30
N VAL A 56 13.04 -20.69 -13.58
CA VAL A 56 14.14 -20.00 -14.27
C VAL A 56 13.61 -19.28 -15.51
N ALA A 57 13.97 -18.00 -15.69
CA ALA A 57 13.66 -17.27 -16.90
C ALA A 57 14.29 -17.99 -18.11
N LEU A 58 13.45 -18.49 -19.01
CA LEU A 58 13.91 -19.14 -20.24
C LEU A 58 14.21 -18.08 -21.30
N PRO A 59 15.23 -18.29 -22.16
CA PRO A 59 15.50 -17.37 -23.27
C PRO A 59 14.27 -17.16 -24.15
N ASP A 60 14.06 -15.96 -24.68
CA ASP A 60 12.89 -15.65 -25.53
C ASP A 60 12.78 -16.59 -26.76
N ILE A 61 13.92 -17.09 -27.25
CA ILE A 61 13.99 -18.09 -28.33
C ILE A 61 13.33 -19.44 -27.98
N PHE A 62 13.08 -19.73 -26.70
CA PHE A 62 12.38 -20.93 -26.25
C PHE A 62 10.88 -20.90 -26.61
N GLY A 63 10.32 -19.71 -26.84
CA GLY A 63 8.96 -19.55 -27.40
C GLY A 63 7.81 -19.97 -26.47
N ALA A 64 8.09 -20.25 -25.19
CA ALA A 64 7.10 -20.58 -24.17
C ALA A 64 7.40 -19.85 -22.85
N GLU A 65 6.35 -19.54 -22.08
CA GLU A 65 6.50 -19.01 -20.71
C GLU A 65 7.22 -20.03 -19.82
N SER A 66 8.02 -19.54 -18.86
CA SER A 66 8.71 -20.42 -17.91
C SER A 66 7.71 -21.28 -17.14
N PRO A 67 7.91 -22.61 -17.07
CA PRO A 67 7.00 -23.49 -16.33
C PRO A 67 6.97 -23.10 -14.85
N LYS A 68 5.80 -23.23 -14.23
CA LYS A 68 5.67 -23.06 -12.79
C LYS A 68 6.00 -24.36 -12.07
N GLY A 69 6.67 -24.26 -10.93
CA GLY A 69 7.06 -25.40 -10.10
C GLY A 69 7.41 -24.96 -8.67
N ASN A 70 7.85 -25.90 -7.84
CA ASN A 70 8.22 -25.65 -6.46
C ASN A 70 9.62 -25.00 -6.37
N TYR A 71 9.68 -23.71 -6.68
CA TYR A 71 10.93 -22.99 -6.94
C TYR A 71 11.26 -21.91 -5.93
N ALA A 72 10.49 -21.80 -4.84
CA ALA A 72 10.80 -20.81 -3.81
C ALA A 72 10.51 -21.26 -2.38
N ASP A 73 11.25 -20.68 -1.45
CA ASP A 73 10.96 -20.73 -0.02
C ASP A 73 10.92 -19.29 0.53
N MET A 74 10.12 -19.06 1.56
CA MET A 74 9.94 -17.74 2.16
C MET A 74 9.84 -17.84 3.67
N THR A 75 10.52 -16.93 4.38
CA THR A 75 10.36 -16.74 5.82
C THR A 75 9.62 -15.43 6.09
N THR A 76 8.50 -15.53 6.81
CA THR A 76 7.78 -14.39 7.39
C THR A 76 8.02 -14.34 8.89
N LYS A 77 8.50 -13.21 9.39
CA LYS A 77 8.62 -12.94 10.83
C LYS A 77 7.70 -11.78 11.20
N GLY A 78 6.98 -11.90 12.30
CA GLY A 78 6.09 -10.83 12.75
C GLY A 78 5.81 -10.88 14.23
N PHE A 79 5.14 -9.84 14.69
CA PHE A 79 4.58 -9.75 16.02
C PHE A 79 3.18 -9.15 15.98
N GLU A 80 2.38 -9.47 16.97
CA GLU A 80 1.06 -8.89 17.19
C GLU A 80 0.93 -8.55 18.68
N VAL A 81 0.46 -7.36 18.99
CA VAL A 81 0.23 -6.90 20.35
C VAL A 81 -1.15 -6.29 20.45
N SER A 82 -1.86 -6.61 21.52
CA SER A 82 -3.15 -6.05 21.88
C SER A 82 -3.10 -5.61 23.34
N LEU A 83 -3.42 -4.35 23.60
CA LEU A 83 -3.54 -3.78 24.93
C LEU A 83 -4.98 -3.28 25.11
N THR A 84 -5.65 -3.79 26.13
CA THR A 84 -6.99 -3.34 26.52
C THR A 84 -6.95 -2.79 27.93
N TYR A 85 -7.47 -1.58 28.11
CA TYR A 85 -7.77 -1.03 29.43
C TYR A 85 -9.26 -0.72 29.51
N LYS A 86 -9.93 -1.20 30.54
CA LYS A 86 -11.33 -0.91 30.83
C LYS A 86 -11.49 -0.54 32.28
N ASP A 87 -12.31 0.48 32.53
CA ASP A 87 -12.57 0.92 33.89
C ASP A 87 -13.96 1.53 34.02
N ARG A 88 -14.37 1.72 35.27
CA ARG A 88 -15.64 2.31 35.65
C ARG A 88 -15.41 3.25 36.82
N PHE A 89 -16.00 4.44 36.75
CA PHE A 89 -16.08 5.38 37.87
C PHE A 89 -17.48 6.00 37.92
N ASP A 90 -17.90 6.49 39.08
CA ASP A 90 -19.23 7.08 39.22
C ASP A 90 -19.20 8.58 38.87
N VAL A 91 -20.16 9.00 38.05
CA VAL A 91 -20.41 10.39 37.67
C VAL A 91 -21.85 10.72 38.04
N ASN A 92 -22.05 11.65 38.97
CA ASN A 92 -23.37 12.04 39.50
C ASN A 92 -24.20 10.84 40.00
N GLY A 93 -23.58 9.92 40.73
CA GLY A 93 -24.22 8.73 41.29
C GLY A 93 -24.60 7.67 40.25
N SER A 94 -24.13 7.81 39.01
CA SER A 94 -24.32 6.82 37.94
C SER A 94 -22.98 6.35 37.39
N PRO A 95 -22.83 5.06 37.07
CA PRO A 95 -21.58 4.55 36.56
C PRO A 95 -21.30 5.05 35.15
N PHE A 96 -20.09 5.57 34.96
CA PHE A 96 -19.48 5.85 33.69
C PHE A 96 -18.51 4.70 33.37
N ASN A 97 -18.83 3.92 32.34
CA ASN A 97 -18.00 2.82 31.86
C ASN A 97 -17.19 3.30 30.66
N TRP A 98 -15.92 2.93 30.61
CA TRP A 98 -15.10 3.17 29.44
C TRP A 98 -14.14 2.03 29.17
N SER A 99 -13.83 1.84 27.88
CA SER A 99 -12.80 0.91 27.45
C SER A 99 -12.04 1.47 26.26
N VAL A 100 -10.74 1.21 26.28
CA VAL A 100 -9.82 1.51 25.21
C VAL A 100 -9.08 0.22 24.86
N ARG A 101 -9.05 -0.11 23.57
CA ARG A 101 -8.22 -1.18 23.03
C ARG A 101 -7.35 -0.64 21.92
N GLY A 102 -6.05 -0.86 22.03
CA GLY A 102 -5.09 -0.64 20.96
C GLY A 102 -4.53 -1.97 20.47
N THR A 103 -4.35 -2.11 19.16
CA THR A 103 -3.60 -3.23 18.59
C THR A 103 -2.49 -2.70 17.69
N LEU A 104 -1.39 -3.44 17.61
CA LEU A 104 -0.27 -3.20 16.71
C LEU A 104 0.25 -4.54 16.21
N ALA A 105 0.33 -4.68 14.89
CA ALA A 105 0.90 -5.83 14.22
C ALA A 105 1.97 -5.36 13.24
N ASP A 106 3.01 -6.16 13.08
CA ASP A 106 4.03 -5.91 12.08
C ASP A 106 4.61 -7.22 11.56
N TYR A 107 4.94 -7.27 10.28
CA TYR A 107 5.56 -8.43 9.68
C TYR A 107 6.57 -8.05 8.60
N ARG A 108 7.48 -8.98 8.30
CA ARG A 108 8.39 -8.92 7.17
C ARG A 108 8.52 -10.31 6.57
N SER A 109 8.33 -10.40 5.26
CA SER A 109 8.54 -11.62 4.48
C SER A 109 9.79 -11.44 3.64
N ASN A 110 10.70 -12.42 3.68
CA ASN A 110 11.88 -12.47 2.83
C ASN A 110 11.92 -13.81 2.10
N ILE A 111 12.40 -13.77 0.87
CA ILE A 111 12.62 -14.95 0.04
C ILE A 111 13.90 -15.64 0.49
N ASP A 112 13.79 -16.88 0.95
CA ASP A 112 14.93 -17.69 1.42
C ASP A 112 15.57 -18.48 0.27
N ARG A 113 14.78 -18.85 -0.74
CA ARG A 113 15.21 -19.54 -1.95
C ARG A 113 14.34 -19.10 -3.11
N TYR A 114 14.94 -18.87 -4.27
CA TYR A 114 14.19 -18.66 -5.52
C TYR A 114 15.04 -19.08 -6.73
N GLU A 115 14.45 -19.72 -7.73
CA GLU A 115 15.16 -20.11 -8.96
C GLU A 115 15.39 -18.92 -9.92
N ASN A 116 16.23 -17.98 -9.48
CA ASN A 116 16.69 -16.82 -10.24
C ASN A 116 18.21 -16.64 -10.03
N LYS A 117 18.99 -17.56 -10.61
CA LYS A 117 20.46 -17.62 -10.43
C LYS A 117 21.18 -16.38 -10.94
N GLU A 118 20.66 -15.79 -12.02
CA GLU A 118 21.18 -14.54 -12.60
C GLU A 118 20.85 -13.30 -11.75
N GLY A 119 19.96 -13.45 -10.75
CA GLY A 119 19.57 -12.35 -9.87
C GLY A 119 18.79 -11.25 -10.58
N LEU A 120 18.04 -11.57 -11.63
CA LEU A 120 17.27 -10.62 -12.43
C LEU A 120 16.22 -9.88 -11.59
N ILE A 121 16.20 -8.56 -11.69
CA ILE A 121 15.22 -7.68 -11.03
C ILE A 121 14.08 -7.43 -12.01
N LYS A 122 13.05 -8.27 -11.95
CA LYS A 122 11.91 -8.23 -12.88
C LYS A 122 10.57 -8.34 -12.14
N ASP A 123 9.58 -7.58 -12.60
CA ASP A 123 8.22 -7.69 -12.11
C ASP A 123 7.69 -9.12 -12.25
N GLY A 124 7.10 -9.64 -11.17
CA GLY A 124 6.56 -11.00 -11.11
C GLY A 124 7.59 -12.10 -10.85
N SER A 125 8.87 -11.74 -10.70
CA SER A 125 9.95 -12.63 -10.26
C SER A 125 10.50 -12.16 -8.93
N TYR A 126 11.15 -13.06 -8.19
CA TYR A 126 11.90 -12.72 -6.99
C TYR A 126 13.38 -13.07 -7.13
N TYR A 127 14.20 -12.66 -6.17
CA TYR A 127 15.58 -13.11 -5.99
C TYR A 127 15.82 -13.53 -4.54
N GLU A 128 16.85 -14.35 -4.30
CA GLU A 128 17.19 -14.83 -2.97
C GLU A 128 17.61 -13.67 -2.05
N GLY A 129 17.04 -13.61 -0.84
CA GLY A 129 17.25 -12.53 0.12
C GLY A 129 16.33 -11.32 -0.10
N GLN A 130 15.56 -11.27 -1.19
CA GLN A 130 14.62 -10.18 -1.45
C GLN A 130 13.58 -10.07 -0.34
N ARG A 131 13.36 -8.84 0.15
CA ARG A 131 12.21 -8.53 0.98
C ARG A 131 10.98 -8.31 0.10
N ILE A 132 9.87 -8.97 0.43
CA ILE A 132 8.62 -8.80 -0.30
C ILE A 132 8.20 -7.32 -0.29
N GLY A 133 7.68 -6.87 -1.43
CA GLY A 133 7.22 -5.52 -1.66
C GLY A 133 8.33 -4.50 -1.95
N GLU A 134 9.60 -4.89 -2.08
CA GLU A 134 10.67 -3.95 -2.50
C GLU A 134 10.32 -3.18 -3.78
N ILE A 135 10.55 -1.87 -3.74
CA ILE A 135 10.42 -0.98 -4.89
C ILE A 135 11.83 -0.58 -5.32
N TRP A 136 12.27 -1.14 -6.44
CA TRP A 136 13.55 -0.81 -7.08
C TRP A 136 13.39 0.40 -8.01
N GLY A 137 14.20 1.42 -7.81
CA GLY A 137 14.13 2.67 -8.57
C GLY A 137 15.38 3.53 -8.43
N TYR A 138 15.28 4.78 -8.84
CA TYR A 138 16.40 5.72 -8.86
C TYR A 138 16.28 6.79 -7.77
N VAL A 139 17.43 7.26 -7.30
CA VAL A 139 17.50 8.42 -6.39
C VAL A 139 17.52 9.70 -7.21
N THR A 140 16.71 10.68 -6.81
CA THR A 140 16.54 11.95 -7.53
C THR A 140 17.29 13.07 -6.85
N GLN A 141 17.80 14.01 -7.65
CA GLN A 141 18.46 15.24 -7.20
C GLN A 141 17.64 16.50 -7.52
N GLY A 142 16.33 16.34 -7.67
CA GLY A 142 15.41 17.40 -8.06
C GLY A 142 15.13 17.42 -9.55
N LEU A 143 14.87 18.62 -10.08
CA LEU A 143 14.66 18.87 -11.50
C LEU A 143 15.85 19.70 -12.01
N PHE A 144 16.26 19.48 -13.25
CA PHE A 144 17.25 20.33 -13.91
C PHE A 144 16.72 21.77 -14.00
N GLN A 145 17.48 22.76 -13.57
CA GLN A 145 17.02 24.16 -13.61
C GLN A 145 17.46 24.89 -14.88
N ASN A 146 18.53 24.43 -15.53
CA ASN A 146 19.09 25.08 -16.70
C ASN A 146 19.97 24.10 -17.51
N GLN A 147 20.41 24.54 -18.70
CA GLN A 147 21.21 23.72 -19.60
C GLN A 147 22.59 23.36 -19.03
N ALA A 148 23.22 24.25 -18.27
CA ALA A 148 24.55 23.97 -17.69
C ALA A 148 24.50 22.81 -16.68
N GLU A 149 23.41 22.67 -15.92
CA GLU A 149 23.21 21.52 -15.05
C GLU A 149 23.03 20.22 -15.83
N ILE A 150 22.41 20.27 -17.02
CA ILE A 150 22.24 19.09 -17.90
C ILE A 150 23.60 18.69 -18.49
N ASP A 151 24.36 19.67 -18.99
CA ASP A 151 25.65 19.44 -19.64
C ASP A 151 26.71 18.92 -18.65
N GLY A 152 26.60 19.31 -17.37
CA GLY A 152 27.49 18.87 -16.29
C GLY A 152 27.03 17.62 -15.53
N ALA A 153 25.88 17.04 -15.86
CA ALA A 153 25.35 15.84 -15.20
C ALA A 153 25.70 14.54 -15.92
N ALA A 154 25.51 13.42 -15.23
CA ALA A 154 25.59 12.09 -15.82
C ALA A 154 24.55 11.91 -16.94
N LYS A 155 24.91 11.15 -17.98
CA LYS A 155 24.08 10.98 -19.18
C LYS A 155 22.92 10.03 -18.92
N GLN A 156 21.70 10.55 -18.83
CA GLN A 156 20.47 9.74 -18.60
C GLN A 156 19.72 9.34 -19.89
N LYS A 157 20.43 8.89 -20.93
CA LYS A 157 19.84 8.62 -22.26
C LYS A 157 18.77 7.51 -22.28
N LEU A 158 18.86 6.55 -21.37
CA LEU A 158 17.91 5.43 -21.28
C LEU A 158 16.58 5.85 -20.63
N ILE A 159 16.57 6.95 -19.88
CA ILE A 159 15.39 7.44 -19.17
C ILE A 159 14.79 8.60 -19.98
N LYS A 160 13.71 8.31 -20.72
CA LYS A 160 13.13 9.24 -21.68
C LYS A 160 12.09 10.15 -21.03
N SER A 161 12.39 11.44 -20.90
CA SER A 161 11.44 12.48 -20.48
C SER A 161 10.69 13.14 -21.66
N SER A 162 11.06 12.77 -22.89
CA SER A 162 10.42 13.22 -24.14
C SER A 162 10.51 12.13 -25.21
N ASN A 163 9.67 12.21 -26.24
CA ASN A 163 9.66 11.22 -27.33
C ASN A 163 11.03 11.09 -28.04
N ASN A 164 11.76 12.19 -28.18
CA ASN A 164 13.06 12.22 -28.84
C ASN A 164 14.23 11.90 -27.88
N GLY A 165 13.94 11.65 -26.58
CA GLY A 165 14.97 11.38 -25.57
C GLY A 165 15.82 12.59 -25.17
N THR A 166 15.48 13.79 -25.67
CA THR A 166 16.13 15.05 -25.27
C THR A 166 15.69 15.43 -23.86
N ILE A 167 16.66 15.78 -23.03
CA ILE A 167 16.47 16.29 -21.67
C ILE A 167 16.43 17.81 -21.76
N TYR A 168 15.46 18.43 -21.09
CA TYR A 168 15.32 19.87 -21.01
C TYR A 168 15.30 20.34 -19.55
N PRO A 169 15.52 21.64 -19.29
CA PRO A 169 15.21 22.23 -18.00
C PRO A 169 13.78 21.87 -17.55
N GLY A 170 13.65 21.50 -16.29
CA GLY A 170 12.44 20.96 -15.68
C GLY A 170 12.29 19.45 -15.74
N ASP A 171 13.13 18.72 -16.47
CA ASP A 171 13.14 17.26 -16.42
C ASP A 171 13.80 16.74 -15.12
N VAL A 172 13.42 15.53 -14.73
CA VAL A 172 13.95 14.89 -13.51
C VAL A 172 15.44 14.62 -13.67
N ARG A 173 16.20 14.98 -12.64
CA ARG A 173 17.62 14.69 -12.50
C ARG A 173 17.83 13.50 -11.56
N PHE A 174 18.56 12.49 -12.01
CA PHE A 174 18.92 11.32 -11.21
C PHE A 174 20.33 11.44 -10.64
N ALA A 175 20.55 10.80 -9.49
CA ALA A 175 21.87 10.65 -8.91
C ALA A 175 22.61 9.50 -9.60
N ASP A 176 23.84 9.78 -10.04
CA ASP A 176 24.81 8.77 -10.44
C ASP A 176 25.36 8.12 -9.15
N LEU A 177 24.98 6.87 -8.91
CA LEU A 177 25.32 6.13 -7.68
C LEU A 177 26.61 5.35 -7.81
N ASN A 178 27.03 5.00 -9.03
CA ASN A 178 28.22 4.20 -9.28
C ASN A 178 29.42 5.03 -9.78
N GLY A 179 29.21 6.29 -10.16
CA GLY A 179 30.22 7.25 -10.56
C GLY A 179 30.77 7.08 -11.98
N ASP A 180 30.06 6.35 -12.86
CA ASP A 180 30.52 6.09 -14.23
C ASP A 180 30.09 7.17 -15.26
N GLY A 181 29.31 8.16 -14.82
CA GLY A 181 28.85 9.27 -15.64
C GLY A 181 27.68 8.95 -16.55
N VAL A 182 27.02 7.80 -16.39
CA VAL A 182 25.82 7.37 -17.13
C VAL A 182 24.74 6.95 -16.14
N ILE A 183 23.49 7.31 -16.39
CA ILE A 183 22.36 6.80 -15.59
C ILE A 183 21.74 5.60 -16.29
N ASP A 184 21.87 4.42 -15.70
CA ASP A 184 21.35 3.18 -16.28
C ASP A 184 20.87 2.13 -15.26
N TYR A 185 20.44 0.98 -15.78
CA TYR A 185 19.98 -0.17 -15.00
C TYR A 185 20.97 -1.35 -15.05
N GLY A 186 22.19 -1.16 -15.57
CA GLY A 186 23.16 -2.21 -15.83
C GLY A 186 22.57 -3.38 -16.62
N ASN A 187 22.83 -4.60 -16.15
CA ASN A 187 22.19 -5.82 -16.67
C ASN A 187 20.85 -6.13 -15.99
N ASN A 188 20.32 -5.20 -15.19
CA ASN A 188 19.09 -5.33 -14.43
C ASN A 188 19.10 -6.55 -13.48
N THR A 189 20.23 -6.78 -12.82
CA THR A 189 20.41 -7.84 -11.83
C THR A 189 20.85 -7.27 -10.48
N ILE A 190 20.69 -8.03 -9.39
CA ILE A 190 21.19 -7.63 -8.06
C ILE A 190 22.71 -7.46 -8.00
N TYR A 191 23.44 -8.01 -8.99
CA TYR A 191 24.89 -7.90 -9.10
C TYR A 191 25.33 -6.77 -10.04
N SER A 192 24.46 -6.34 -10.94
CA SER A 192 24.69 -5.28 -11.93
C SER A 192 23.37 -4.58 -12.23
N HIS A 193 23.06 -3.57 -11.41
CA HIS A 193 21.81 -2.81 -11.45
C HIS A 193 21.99 -1.34 -11.86
N GLY A 194 23.20 -0.94 -12.27
CA GLY A 194 23.53 0.47 -12.54
C GLY A 194 23.20 1.34 -11.32
N ASP A 195 22.43 2.40 -11.55
CA ASP A 195 22.00 3.37 -10.54
C ASP A 195 20.70 3.01 -9.84
N ARG A 196 20.15 1.82 -10.10
CA ARG A 196 18.95 1.37 -9.39
C ARG A 196 19.31 0.92 -7.98
N THR A 197 18.42 1.22 -7.04
CA THR A 197 18.50 0.72 -5.67
C THR A 197 17.10 0.51 -5.11
N VAL A 198 16.99 -0.15 -3.95
CA VAL A 198 15.73 -0.26 -3.23
C VAL A 198 15.39 1.11 -2.61
N ILE A 199 14.42 1.81 -3.20
CA ILE A 199 14.02 3.16 -2.76
C ILE A 199 12.83 3.15 -1.80
N GLY A 200 12.09 2.04 -1.72
CA GLY A 200 10.87 1.93 -0.92
C GLY A 200 10.37 0.51 -0.77
N ASN A 201 9.25 0.35 -0.06
CA ASN A 201 8.60 -0.95 0.12
C ASN A 201 7.07 -0.81 0.17
N ALA A 202 6.39 -1.57 -0.70
CA ALA A 202 4.93 -1.56 -0.88
C ALA A 202 4.16 -2.34 0.19
N ASP A 203 4.82 -3.23 0.94
CA ASP A 203 4.19 -3.95 2.02
C ASP A 203 3.86 -3.01 3.20
N PRO A 204 2.64 -3.09 3.76
CA PRO A 204 2.26 -2.29 4.91
C PRO A 204 3.05 -2.73 6.15
N ARG A 205 3.45 -1.74 6.96
CA ARG A 205 4.21 -1.93 8.20
C ARG A 205 3.54 -1.15 9.32
N TYR A 206 3.62 -1.70 10.53
CA TYR A 206 2.96 -1.17 11.72
C TYR A 206 1.46 -1.00 11.47
N ILE A 207 0.76 -2.11 11.26
CA ILE A 207 -0.69 -2.13 11.10
C ILE A 207 -1.29 -2.01 12.49
N TYR A 208 -2.12 -0.99 12.72
CA TYR A 208 -2.66 -0.72 14.05
C TYR A 208 -4.16 -0.45 14.02
N SER A 209 -4.77 -0.63 15.17
CA SER A 209 -6.15 -0.22 15.39
C SER A 209 -6.35 0.37 16.79
N PHE A 210 -7.35 1.22 16.92
CA PHE A 210 -7.76 1.83 18.17
C PHE A 210 -9.28 1.78 18.28
N ASN A 211 -9.77 1.23 19.38
CA ASN A 211 -11.19 1.18 19.71
C ASN A 211 -11.42 1.89 21.04
N LEU A 212 -12.42 2.77 21.05
CA LEU A 212 -12.86 3.51 22.23
C LEU A 212 -14.35 3.26 22.41
N ASN A 213 -14.76 2.84 23.60
CA ASN A 213 -16.17 2.71 23.97
C ASN A 213 -16.42 3.43 25.29
N LEU A 214 -17.52 4.17 25.34
CA LEU A 214 -17.99 4.91 26.50
C LEU A 214 -19.48 4.57 26.71
N ASP A 215 -19.90 4.45 27.95
CA ASP A 215 -21.31 4.29 28.35
C ASP A 215 -21.59 5.05 29.64
N TRP A 216 -22.66 5.85 29.64
CA TRP A 216 -23.11 6.60 30.80
C TRP A 216 -24.61 6.90 30.73
N GLN A 217 -25.36 6.46 31.74
CA GLN A 217 -26.81 6.70 31.86
C GLN A 217 -27.61 6.34 30.59
N GLY A 218 -27.22 5.26 29.89
CA GLY A 218 -27.86 4.82 28.66
C GLY A 218 -27.32 5.51 27.39
N ILE A 219 -26.58 6.62 27.50
CA ILE A 219 -25.82 7.18 26.39
C ILE A 219 -24.62 6.28 26.13
N TYR A 220 -24.47 5.78 24.91
CA TYR A 220 -23.31 5.03 24.49
C TYR A 220 -22.61 5.72 23.32
N PHE A 221 -21.30 5.62 23.33
CA PHE A 221 -20.43 6.08 22.25
C PHE A 221 -19.41 5.00 21.93
N SER A 222 -19.21 4.71 20.66
CA SER A 222 -18.14 3.84 20.20
C SER A 222 -17.45 4.45 18.99
N SER A 223 -16.14 4.22 18.89
CA SER A 223 -15.38 4.57 17.69
C SER A 223 -14.31 3.54 17.42
N PHE A 224 -14.04 3.31 16.14
CA PHE A 224 -13.04 2.38 15.67
C PHE A 224 -12.19 3.05 14.59
N PHE A 225 -10.89 3.07 14.86
CA PHE A 225 -9.86 3.57 13.95
C PHE A 225 -8.94 2.42 13.55
N GLN A 226 -8.52 2.39 12.30
CA GLN A 226 -7.49 1.49 11.81
C GLN A 226 -6.49 2.24 10.94
N GLY A 227 -5.25 1.75 10.84
CA GLY A 227 -4.24 2.41 10.04
C GLY A 227 -3.02 1.55 9.73
N VAL A 228 -2.18 2.11 8.87
CA VAL A 228 -0.86 1.59 8.51
C VAL A 228 0.16 2.68 8.80
N GLY A 229 1.17 2.38 9.61
CA GLY A 229 2.17 3.35 10.05
C GLY A 229 3.26 3.64 9.03
N LYS A 230 3.56 2.69 8.14
CA LYS A 230 4.57 2.87 7.08
C LYS A 230 4.21 2.02 5.87
N GLN A 231 4.09 2.67 4.71
CA GLN A 231 3.91 2.00 3.42
C GLN A 231 4.31 2.97 2.31
N ASN A 232 5.05 2.50 1.32
CA ASN A 232 5.35 3.28 0.13
C ASN A 232 4.45 2.85 -1.03
N TRP A 233 4.16 3.79 -1.91
CA TRP A 233 3.43 3.51 -3.14
C TRP A 233 4.04 4.33 -4.27
N TYR A 234 4.35 3.67 -5.37
CA TYR A 234 4.71 4.35 -6.61
C TYR A 234 3.52 4.22 -7.55
N PRO A 235 2.92 5.34 -8.02
CA PRO A 235 1.77 5.26 -8.91
C PRO A 235 2.13 4.52 -10.20
N SER A 236 1.33 3.51 -10.57
CA SER A 236 1.51 2.77 -11.83
C SER A 236 1.36 3.69 -13.04
N ASN A 237 1.82 3.20 -14.19
CA ASN A 237 1.89 3.94 -15.44
C ASN A 237 0.56 4.59 -15.86
N GLU A 238 -0.57 3.91 -15.63
CA GLU A 238 -1.89 4.38 -16.03
C GLU A 238 -2.63 5.14 -14.92
N SER A 239 -2.06 5.28 -13.71
CA SER A 239 -2.71 5.94 -12.58
C SER A 239 -3.19 7.36 -12.89
N ILE A 240 -4.36 7.73 -12.35
CA ILE A 240 -4.89 9.11 -12.41
C ILE A 240 -3.94 10.13 -11.77
N PHE A 241 -3.03 9.69 -10.90
CA PHE A 241 -1.99 10.52 -10.30
C PHE A 241 -1.16 11.27 -11.35
N TRP A 242 -0.97 10.69 -12.53
CA TRP A 242 -0.19 11.30 -13.60
C TRP A 242 -0.97 12.28 -14.45
N GLY A 243 -2.31 12.27 -14.42
CA GLY A 243 -3.14 13.13 -15.27
C GLY A 243 -2.69 13.10 -16.73
N GLN A 244 -2.39 14.27 -17.28
CA GLN A 244 -1.94 14.43 -18.67
C GLN A 244 -0.48 13.99 -18.94
N TYR A 245 0.34 13.78 -17.90
CA TYR A 245 1.68 13.20 -18.08
C TYR A 245 1.62 11.75 -18.55
N ASN A 246 0.57 11.00 -18.18
CA ASN A 246 0.32 9.67 -18.71
C ASN A 246 -0.14 9.74 -20.18
N ARG A 247 -1.26 10.43 -20.43
CA ARG A 247 -1.83 10.64 -21.78
C ARG A 247 -2.27 12.10 -21.96
N PRO A 248 -1.95 12.79 -23.07
CA PRO A 248 -2.36 14.18 -23.30
C PRO A 248 -3.87 14.41 -23.23
N TYR A 249 -4.67 13.41 -23.56
CA TYR A 249 -6.14 13.47 -23.54
C TYR A 249 -6.77 13.08 -22.19
N ASN A 250 -5.97 12.70 -21.18
CA ASN A 250 -6.50 12.46 -19.85
C ASN A 250 -6.98 13.76 -19.21
N ASN A 251 -7.87 13.64 -18.24
CA ASN A 251 -8.25 14.76 -17.39
C ASN A 251 -7.02 15.31 -16.66
N LEU A 252 -6.95 16.63 -16.53
CA LEU A 252 -5.95 17.31 -15.73
C LEU A 252 -6.46 17.42 -14.28
N PRO A 253 -5.84 16.74 -13.30
CA PRO A 253 -6.22 16.92 -11.91
C PRO A 253 -5.97 18.36 -11.47
N GLU A 254 -6.92 18.93 -10.72
CA GLU A 254 -6.85 20.35 -10.32
C GLU A 254 -5.56 20.67 -9.56
N TRP A 255 -5.08 19.74 -8.72
CA TRP A 255 -3.85 19.89 -7.94
C TRP A 255 -2.55 19.88 -8.78
N HIS A 256 -2.63 19.61 -10.09
CA HIS A 256 -1.51 19.77 -11.03
C HIS A 256 -1.38 21.21 -11.51
N LEU A 257 -2.47 22.00 -11.48
CA LEU A 257 -2.46 23.38 -11.95
C LEU A 257 -1.43 24.19 -11.15
N ASN A 258 -0.53 24.86 -11.88
CA ASN A 258 0.57 25.66 -11.32
C ASN A 258 1.53 24.87 -10.39
N ASN A 259 1.50 23.54 -10.43
CA ASN A 259 2.33 22.66 -9.59
C ASN A 259 3.35 21.87 -10.42
N TYR A 260 3.74 22.42 -11.55
CA TYR A 260 4.73 21.88 -12.47
C TYR A 260 5.83 22.92 -12.71
N TRP A 261 6.99 22.45 -13.15
CA TRP A 261 8.14 23.32 -13.37
C TRP A 261 7.92 24.26 -14.56
N THR A 262 8.23 25.53 -14.34
CA THR A 262 8.42 26.55 -15.37
C THR A 262 9.59 27.44 -14.95
N GLU A 263 10.09 28.30 -15.84
CA GLU A 263 11.13 29.28 -15.49
C GLU A 263 10.70 30.19 -14.33
N ASP A 264 9.41 30.56 -14.28
CA ASP A 264 8.82 31.36 -13.19
C ASP A 264 8.41 30.53 -11.96
N ASN A 265 8.39 29.19 -12.07
CA ASN A 265 8.07 28.26 -10.98
C ASN A 265 9.09 27.10 -10.90
N PRO A 266 10.36 27.38 -10.56
CA PRO A 266 11.42 26.37 -10.54
C PRO A 266 11.22 25.27 -9.47
N ASN A 267 10.35 25.53 -8.49
CA ASN A 267 10.07 24.63 -7.37
C ASN A 267 8.83 23.75 -7.57
N GLY A 268 8.26 23.73 -8.78
CA GLY A 268 7.10 22.89 -9.11
C GLY A 268 7.31 21.41 -8.73
N TYR A 269 6.27 20.76 -8.19
CA TYR A 269 6.35 19.35 -7.80
C TYR A 269 6.56 18.43 -9.01
N PHE A 270 5.79 18.65 -10.07
CA PHE A 270 5.89 17.96 -11.33
C PHE A 270 7.02 18.52 -12.21
N PRO A 271 7.55 17.72 -13.17
CA PRO A 271 8.56 18.23 -14.08
C PRO A 271 7.94 19.29 -15.00
N ARG A 272 8.69 19.80 -15.98
CA ARG A 272 8.11 20.62 -17.04
C ARG A 272 6.89 19.92 -17.63
N TYR A 273 5.86 20.69 -17.96
CA TYR A 273 4.64 20.12 -18.50
C TYR A 273 4.90 19.45 -19.85
N ALA A 274 4.55 18.17 -19.95
CA ALA A 274 4.73 17.38 -21.16
C ALA A 274 3.67 16.29 -21.23
N GLY A 275 3.00 16.18 -22.37
CA GLY A 275 2.20 15.00 -22.67
C GLY A 275 3.12 13.80 -22.93
N TYR A 276 2.77 12.63 -22.40
CA TYR A 276 3.57 11.39 -22.49
C TYR A 276 4.99 11.52 -21.90
N ASN A 277 5.09 11.64 -20.58
CA ASN A 277 6.38 11.61 -19.90
C ASN A 277 6.65 10.20 -19.33
N GLU A 278 7.42 9.39 -20.06
CA GLU A 278 7.77 8.01 -19.64
C GLU A 278 8.63 8.01 -18.37
N SER A 279 9.59 8.93 -18.26
CA SER A 279 10.53 9.04 -17.13
C SER A 279 9.85 9.11 -15.76
N ILE A 280 8.65 9.67 -15.64
CA ILE A 280 7.97 9.76 -14.34
C ILE A 280 7.01 8.59 -14.09
N LYS A 281 6.41 8.00 -15.12
CA LYS A 281 5.35 6.99 -14.94
C LYS A 281 5.83 5.54 -15.00
N THR A 282 6.95 5.26 -15.67
CA THR A 282 7.50 3.89 -15.80
C THR A 282 8.85 3.70 -15.11
N THR A 283 9.44 4.77 -14.58
CA THR A 283 10.74 4.73 -13.90
C THR A 283 10.57 5.12 -12.43
N PRO A 284 10.38 4.14 -11.51
CA PRO A 284 10.26 4.42 -10.09
C PRO A 284 11.42 5.26 -9.56
N GLN A 285 11.10 6.28 -8.76
CA GLN A 285 12.07 7.24 -8.28
C GLN A 285 11.65 7.90 -6.96
N THR A 286 12.62 8.38 -6.19
CA THR A 286 12.37 8.94 -4.84
C THR A 286 11.47 10.18 -4.82
N ARG A 287 11.42 10.98 -5.91
CA ARG A 287 10.57 12.20 -5.97
C ARG A 287 9.08 11.91 -5.96
N TYR A 288 8.67 10.87 -6.69
CA TYR A 288 7.28 10.47 -6.85
C TYR A 288 6.89 9.22 -6.06
N LEU A 289 7.83 8.68 -5.28
CA LEU A 289 7.51 7.66 -4.28
C LEU A 289 6.67 8.28 -3.16
N GLN A 290 5.42 7.86 -3.06
CA GLN A 290 4.47 8.38 -2.09
C GLN A 290 4.58 7.63 -0.75
N ASN A 291 4.41 8.36 0.35
CA ASN A 291 4.12 7.79 1.65
C ASN A 291 2.60 7.69 1.82
N VAL A 292 2.10 6.46 1.89
CA VAL A 292 0.67 6.17 1.96
C VAL A 292 0.27 5.60 3.32
N ALA A 293 1.09 5.83 4.34
CA ALA A 293 0.67 5.64 5.73
C ALA A 293 -0.64 6.39 6.00
N TYR A 294 -1.52 5.83 6.80
CA TYR A 294 -2.82 6.44 7.05
C TYR A 294 -3.42 6.02 8.38
N ILE A 295 -4.37 6.82 8.86
CA ILE A 295 -5.35 6.45 9.89
C ILE A 295 -6.75 6.76 9.36
N ARG A 296 -7.67 5.82 9.55
CA ARG A 296 -9.05 5.90 9.09
C ARG A 296 -10.01 5.63 10.24
N MET A 297 -11.00 6.50 10.40
CA MET A 297 -12.16 6.23 11.23
C MET A 297 -13.08 5.29 10.46
N LYS A 298 -13.06 4.01 10.81
CA LYS A 298 -13.86 2.99 10.14
C LYS A 298 -15.31 3.04 10.56
N ASN A 299 -15.55 3.26 11.85
CA ASN A 299 -16.89 3.37 12.39
C ASN A 299 -16.89 4.36 13.56
N ILE A 300 -17.99 5.11 13.69
CA ILE A 300 -18.33 5.91 14.86
C ILE A 300 -19.82 5.73 15.13
N GLN A 301 -20.19 5.58 16.39
CA GLN A 301 -21.57 5.42 16.80
C GLN A 301 -21.83 6.23 18.07
N ILE A 302 -22.98 6.90 18.10
CA ILE A 302 -23.51 7.54 19.28
C ILE A 302 -24.99 7.19 19.40
N GLY A 303 -25.46 6.84 20.58
CA GLY A 303 -26.87 6.55 20.77
C GLY A 303 -27.30 6.55 22.22
N TYR A 304 -28.58 6.26 22.41
CA TYR A 304 -29.23 6.20 23.71
C TYR A 304 -30.03 4.91 23.84
N SER A 305 -29.76 4.19 24.92
CA SER A 305 -30.55 3.06 25.39
C SER A 305 -31.56 3.57 26.41
N PHE A 306 -32.85 3.44 26.08
CA PHE A 306 -33.91 3.95 26.94
C PHE A 306 -34.00 3.14 28.24
N PRO A 307 -34.29 3.80 29.38
CA PRO A 307 -34.39 3.12 30.66
C PRO A 307 -35.61 2.21 30.73
N LYS A 308 -35.56 1.22 31.64
CA LYS A 308 -36.66 0.26 31.84
C LYS A 308 -38.01 0.93 32.14
N SER A 309 -38.02 2.11 32.76
CA SER A 309 -39.24 2.86 33.01
C SER A 309 -40.00 3.23 31.72
N VAL A 310 -39.29 3.49 30.63
CA VAL A 310 -39.88 3.78 29.31
C VAL A 310 -40.26 2.48 28.62
N THR A 311 -39.35 1.50 28.56
CA THR A 311 -39.60 0.23 27.85
C THR A 311 -40.74 -0.56 28.48
N ASN A 312 -40.87 -0.56 29.81
CA ASN A 312 -41.97 -1.22 30.52
C ASN A 312 -43.34 -0.58 30.22
N ARG A 313 -43.40 0.75 30.06
CA ARG A 313 -44.64 1.46 29.67
C ARG A 313 -45.07 1.09 28.26
N LEU A 314 -44.10 0.88 27.37
CA LEU A 314 -44.32 0.49 25.99
C LEU A 314 -44.49 -1.03 25.80
N LYS A 315 -44.34 -1.84 26.87
CA LYS A 315 -44.38 -3.31 26.84
C LYS A 315 -43.39 -3.93 25.85
N ILE A 316 -42.17 -3.39 25.81
CA ILE A 316 -41.06 -3.88 24.97
C ILE A 316 -39.86 -4.24 25.84
N SER A 317 -39.06 -5.21 25.41
CA SER A 317 -37.89 -5.70 26.16
C SER A 317 -36.69 -4.74 26.09
N SER A 318 -36.51 -4.03 24.98
CA SER A 318 -35.48 -2.99 24.85
C SER A 318 -35.82 -1.96 23.77
N LEU A 319 -35.30 -0.74 23.93
CA LEU A 319 -35.38 0.32 22.94
C LEU A 319 -34.04 1.06 22.87
N ARG A 320 -33.46 1.15 21.69
CA ARG A 320 -32.24 1.92 21.42
C ARG A 320 -32.41 2.74 20.16
N ALA A 321 -32.00 4.00 20.21
CA ALA A 321 -31.89 4.86 19.05
C ALA A 321 -30.48 5.44 18.96
N GLY A 322 -29.97 5.67 17.76
CA GLY A 322 -28.64 6.25 17.60
C GLY A 322 -28.28 6.57 16.16
N LEU A 323 -27.15 7.23 16.01
CA LEU A 323 -26.52 7.52 14.73
C LEU A 323 -25.23 6.72 14.63
N SER A 324 -24.98 6.12 13.46
CA SER A 324 -23.70 5.53 13.11
C SER A 324 -23.17 6.17 11.84
N GLY A 325 -21.87 6.24 11.71
CA GLY A 325 -21.22 6.61 10.46
C GLY A 325 -20.03 5.71 10.16
N GLU A 326 -19.81 5.45 8.88
CA GLU A 326 -18.69 4.61 8.42
C GLU A 326 -17.79 5.37 7.45
N ASN A 327 -16.49 5.14 7.58
CA ASN A 327 -15.44 5.73 6.74
C ASN A 327 -15.49 7.27 6.65
N LEU A 328 -16.05 7.95 7.65
CA LEU A 328 -16.31 9.39 7.62
C LEU A 328 -15.03 10.23 7.47
N TRP A 329 -13.93 9.73 8.02
CA TRP A 329 -12.66 10.45 8.09
C TRP A 329 -11.46 9.55 7.81
N THR A 330 -10.50 10.08 7.05
CA THR A 330 -9.18 9.47 6.80
C THR A 330 -8.13 10.56 6.73
N TRP A 331 -6.97 10.29 7.31
CA TRP A 331 -5.78 11.11 7.18
C TRP A 331 -4.63 10.29 6.59
N SER A 332 -3.87 10.91 5.68
CA SER A 332 -2.64 10.35 5.11
C SER A 332 -1.70 11.48 4.67
N PRO A 333 -0.37 11.30 4.70
CA PRO A 333 0.57 12.22 4.06
C PRO A 333 0.28 12.45 2.57
N LEU A 334 -0.25 11.45 1.85
CA LEU A 334 -0.64 11.57 0.45
C LEU A 334 -1.65 12.72 0.23
N TYR A 335 -2.54 12.97 1.21
CA TYR A 335 -3.58 14.00 1.11
C TYR A 335 -3.07 15.43 1.21
N LYS A 336 -1.79 15.63 1.52
CA LYS A 336 -1.10 16.91 1.32
C LYS A 336 -0.81 17.20 -0.16
N LYS A 337 -0.81 16.16 -1.00
CA LYS A 337 -0.59 16.24 -2.45
C LYS A 337 -1.90 16.17 -3.21
N THR A 338 -2.69 15.13 -2.98
CA THR A 338 -3.98 14.93 -3.66
C THR A 338 -4.98 14.20 -2.78
N LYS A 339 -6.26 14.56 -2.91
CA LYS A 339 -7.39 13.87 -2.28
C LYS A 339 -8.19 13.02 -3.29
N ASP A 340 -7.74 12.97 -4.55
CA ASP A 340 -8.43 12.28 -5.64
C ASP A 340 -8.25 10.75 -5.54
N LEU A 341 -7.31 10.31 -4.69
CA LEU A 341 -6.97 8.91 -4.49
C LEU A 341 -7.33 8.46 -3.08
N ASP A 342 -7.90 7.27 -2.96
CA ASP A 342 -8.18 6.63 -1.66
C ASP A 342 -7.02 5.73 -1.24
N VAL A 343 -6.35 6.03 -0.12
CA VAL A 343 -5.23 5.23 0.42
C VAL A 343 -5.61 3.80 0.80
N GLY A 344 -6.89 3.54 1.06
CA GLY A 344 -7.42 2.20 1.27
C GLY A 344 -7.67 1.42 -0.03
N ASN A 345 -7.46 2.05 -1.19
CA ASN A 345 -7.75 1.47 -2.51
C ASN A 345 -6.70 1.84 -3.58
N LEU A 346 -5.42 1.88 -3.19
CA LEU A 346 -4.28 2.13 -4.09
C LEU A 346 -3.74 0.87 -4.77
N GLY A 347 -4.48 -0.23 -4.73
CA GLY A 347 -4.09 -1.49 -5.33
C GLY A 347 -4.41 -1.57 -6.82
N LYS A 348 -3.80 -2.55 -7.48
CA LYS A 348 -4.23 -2.99 -8.81
C LYS A 348 -5.69 -3.46 -8.73
N SER A 349 -6.50 -3.04 -9.69
CA SER A 349 -7.92 -3.42 -9.74
C SER A 349 -8.12 -4.92 -9.95
N ASP A 350 -9.31 -5.38 -9.61
CA ASP A 350 -9.72 -6.77 -9.75
C ASP A 350 -9.54 -7.24 -11.21
N PRO A 351 -8.68 -8.23 -11.48
CA PRO A 351 -8.43 -8.71 -12.83
C PRO A 351 -9.65 -9.39 -13.48
N GLU A 352 -10.70 -9.75 -12.73
CA GLU A 352 -11.94 -10.30 -13.29
C GLU A 352 -12.85 -9.23 -13.92
N ILE A 353 -12.67 -7.96 -13.56
CA ILE A 353 -13.32 -6.82 -14.21
C ILE A 353 -12.43 -6.42 -15.39
N GLY A 354 -12.63 -7.10 -16.51
CA GLY A 354 -11.78 -7.03 -17.70
C GLY A 354 -11.37 -5.61 -18.13
N THR A 355 -10.13 -5.51 -18.61
CA THR A 355 -9.38 -4.31 -19.04
C THR A 355 -8.90 -3.42 -17.88
N GLY A 356 -7.79 -3.88 -17.29
CA GLY A 356 -7.04 -3.28 -16.19
C GLY A 356 -7.20 -1.77 -15.98
N SER A 357 -7.65 -1.41 -14.78
CA SER A 357 -7.64 -0.02 -14.30
C SER A 357 -7.36 0.02 -12.79
N GLY A 358 -6.11 -0.22 -12.37
CA GLY A 358 -5.67 -0.03 -10.98
C GLY A 358 -5.18 1.40 -10.68
N ASP A 359 -4.91 1.70 -9.41
CA ASP A 359 -4.28 2.95 -8.94
C ASP A 359 -5.10 4.23 -9.14
N GLY A 360 -6.35 4.20 -8.65
CA GLY A 360 -7.24 5.37 -8.59
C GLY A 360 -8.49 5.29 -9.47
N PHE A 361 -8.65 4.23 -10.25
CA PHE A 361 -9.88 3.95 -10.99
C PHE A 361 -10.84 3.00 -10.25
N ASN A 362 -10.44 2.49 -9.08
CA ASN A 362 -11.35 1.75 -8.23
C ASN A 362 -12.35 2.70 -7.57
N TYR A 363 -13.58 2.24 -7.35
CA TYR A 363 -14.57 3.02 -6.63
C TYR A 363 -14.03 3.42 -5.24
N PRO A 364 -14.15 4.70 -4.83
CA PRO A 364 -13.72 5.14 -3.53
C PRO A 364 -14.58 4.49 -2.45
N ILE A 365 -14.01 4.31 -1.26
CA ILE A 365 -14.79 3.79 -0.14
C ILE A 365 -15.82 4.85 0.27
N MET A 366 -17.10 4.49 0.12
CA MET A 366 -18.20 5.40 0.40
C MET A 366 -18.32 5.72 1.89
N LYS A 367 -18.72 6.96 2.17
CA LYS A 367 -19.12 7.40 3.50
C LYS A 367 -20.59 7.08 3.68
N SER A 368 -20.95 6.44 4.79
CA SER A 368 -22.34 6.19 5.15
C SER A 368 -22.65 6.86 6.48
N VAL A 369 -23.87 7.38 6.61
CA VAL A 369 -24.44 7.84 7.88
C VAL A 369 -25.80 7.19 7.98
N SER A 370 -26.08 6.56 9.11
CA SER A 370 -27.30 5.79 9.33
C SER A 370 -27.92 6.15 10.66
N PHE A 371 -29.25 6.28 10.65
CA PHE A 371 -30.05 6.28 11.87
C PHE A 371 -30.45 4.86 12.20
N ASN A 372 -30.18 4.43 13.44
CA ASN A 372 -30.44 3.09 13.92
C ASN A 372 -31.54 3.15 14.98
N LEU A 373 -32.58 2.34 14.79
CA LEU A 373 -33.61 2.08 15.80
C LEU A 373 -33.67 0.58 16.04
N SER A 374 -33.42 0.15 17.27
CA SER A 374 -33.50 -1.24 17.69
C SER A 374 -34.59 -1.38 18.75
N ILE A 375 -35.55 -2.26 18.48
CA ILE A 375 -36.68 -2.57 19.36
C ILE A 375 -36.61 -4.07 19.66
N GLY A 376 -36.41 -4.41 20.93
CA GLY A 376 -36.61 -5.77 21.41
C GLY A 376 -38.08 -5.94 21.78
N LEU A 377 -38.73 -6.95 21.21
CA LEU A 377 -40.08 -7.35 21.62
C LEU A 377 -40.06 -8.14 22.92
#